data_AF-A0A968ZBB7-F1
#
_entry.id   AF-A0A968ZBB7-F1
#
_cell.length_a   1.000
_cell.length_b   1.000
_cell.length_c   1.000
_cell.angle_alpha   90.00
_cell.angle_beta   90.00
_cell.angle_gamma   90.00
#
_symmetry.space_group_name_H-M   'P 1'
#
loop_
_entity.id
_entity.type
_entity.pdbx_description
1 polymer ?
#
loop_
_entity_poly.entity_id
_entity_poly.type
_entity_poly.pdbx_seq_one_letter_code
_entity_poly.pdbx_strand_id
1 'polypeptide(L)'
;MQATLLRIALLLGISLAAGACEDNLVGRICDLGETPDPGQVVIASPSLDCVSRTCLRVPLTRTLPPGAEYPEGNQGLCTAECSADSDCDRVPESPCKSGFTCGVAKSVGTLCCKKVCICKDYFLVPDTNEECDADNPINACCNLEGRVGNPMYPACK
;
A
#
# COMPACT_ATOMS: atom_id res chain seq x y z
N MET A 1 20.19 -64.86 14.99
CA MET A 1 19.20 -63.98 15.65
C MET A 1 19.85 -62.59 15.76
N GLN A 2 20.02 -61.74 14.75
CA GLN A 2 19.16 -61.32 13.62
C GLN A 2 17.74 -60.95 14.04
N ALA A 3 17.63 -59.94 14.90
CA ALA A 3 16.42 -59.13 15.03
C ALA A 3 16.80 -57.77 15.65
N THR A 4 16.12 -56.71 15.21
CA THR A 4 15.99 -55.43 15.93
C THR A 4 17.04 -54.33 15.70
N LEU A 5 17.57 -54.15 14.49
CA LEU A 5 18.30 -52.92 14.12
C LEU A 5 17.81 -52.30 12.79
N LEU A 6 16.51 -52.43 12.49
CA LEU A 6 15.92 -51.93 11.24
C LEU A 6 14.66 -51.11 11.50
N ARG A 7 14.69 -50.13 12.42
CA ARG A 7 13.59 -49.17 12.65
C ARG A 7 14.06 -47.80 13.17
N ILE A 8 15.15 -47.26 12.61
CA ILE A 8 15.41 -45.82 12.66
C ILE A 8 14.97 -45.29 11.30
N ALA A 9 13.66 -45.29 11.05
CA ALA A 9 12.85 -44.08 11.13
C ALA A 9 13.43 -43.00 10.19
N LEU A 10 13.30 -43.31 8.90
CA LEU A 10 13.29 -42.39 7.78
C LEU A 10 12.15 -41.37 7.99
N LEU A 11 12.40 -40.35 8.81
CA LEU A 11 11.55 -39.18 9.00
C LEU A 11 12.42 -37.92 8.83
N LEU A 12 13.07 -37.79 7.67
CA LEU A 12 13.47 -36.48 7.20
C LEU A 12 12.18 -35.77 6.77
N GLY A 13 11.66 -34.97 7.70
CA GLY A 13 10.52 -34.10 7.47
C GLY A 13 10.78 -33.20 6.27
N ILE A 14 9.93 -33.36 5.26
CA ILE A 14 9.75 -32.36 4.22
C ILE A 14 9.07 -31.18 4.93
N SER A 15 9.89 -30.25 5.41
CA SER A 15 9.43 -28.92 5.82
C SER A 15 8.93 -28.22 4.57
N LEU A 16 7.63 -28.34 4.27
CA LEU A 16 6.99 -27.44 3.31
C LEU A 16 7.19 -26.02 3.83
N ALA A 17 8.08 -25.28 3.18
CA ALA A 17 8.14 -23.84 3.28
C ALA A 17 6.85 -23.28 2.67
N ALA A 18 5.77 -23.27 3.44
CA ALA A 18 4.52 -22.59 3.12
C ALA A 18 4.63 -21.10 3.49
N GLY A 19 5.67 -20.44 2.99
CA GLY A 19 5.90 -19.02 3.22
C GLY A 19 6.38 -18.37 1.94
N ALA A 20 5.45 -17.81 1.16
CA ALA A 20 5.67 -16.76 0.16
C ALA A 20 4.44 -16.43 -0.69
N CYS A 21 3.29 -17.12 -0.54
CA CYS A 21 2.05 -16.69 -1.21
C CYS A 21 1.36 -15.55 -0.43
N GLU A 22 2.07 -14.44 -0.24
CA GLU A 22 1.41 -13.16 -0.03
C GLU A 22 1.72 -12.31 -1.26
N ASP A 23 1.21 -12.78 -2.41
CA ASP A 23 1.26 -12.09 -3.69
C ASP A 23 0.37 -10.84 -3.64
N ASN A 24 0.73 -9.88 -2.79
CA ASN A 24 0.14 -8.54 -2.76
C ASN A 24 0.70 -7.75 -3.94
N LEU A 25 0.43 -8.22 -5.15
CA LEU A 25 0.89 -7.60 -6.38
C LEU A 25 0.27 -6.21 -6.51
N VAL A 26 1.12 -5.20 -6.65
CA VAL A 26 0.73 -3.80 -6.73
C VAL A 26 0.92 -3.23 -8.14
N GLY A 27 0.22 -2.13 -8.41
CA GLY A 27 0.41 -1.37 -9.63
C GLY A 27 -0.53 -1.71 -10.79
N ARG A 28 -1.51 -2.61 -10.59
CA ARG A 28 -2.65 -2.76 -11.51
C ARG A 28 -3.52 -1.50 -11.46
N ILE A 29 -4.09 -1.13 -12.60
CA ILE A 29 -5.07 -0.03 -12.64
C ILE A 29 -6.35 -0.46 -11.92
N CYS A 30 -6.91 0.44 -11.12
CA CYS A 30 -8.16 0.25 -10.39
C CYS A 30 -9.05 1.49 -10.46
N ASP A 31 -10.34 1.28 -10.28
CA ASP A 31 -11.34 2.34 -10.21
C ASP A 31 -11.55 2.79 -8.76
N LEU A 32 -11.55 4.11 -8.51
CA LEU A 32 -11.79 4.69 -7.17
C LEU A 32 -13.28 4.81 -6.81
N GLY A 33 -14.19 4.60 -7.76
CA GLY A 33 -15.63 4.82 -7.62
C GLY A 33 -16.06 6.29 -7.71
N GLU A 34 -15.13 7.22 -7.55
CA GLU A 34 -15.34 8.66 -7.65
C GLU A 34 -14.17 9.35 -8.35
N THR A 35 -14.41 10.54 -8.92
CA THR A 35 -13.34 11.34 -9.55
C THR A 35 -12.79 12.33 -8.52
N PRO A 36 -11.60 12.09 -7.95
CA PRO A 36 -11.04 12.99 -6.96
C PRO A 36 -10.37 14.20 -7.63
N ASP A 37 -10.20 15.27 -6.85
CA ASP A 37 -9.46 16.45 -7.29
C ASP A 37 -8.01 16.07 -7.67
N PRO A 38 -7.44 16.63 -8.76
CA PRO A 38 -6.10 16.26 -9.24
C PRO A 38 -4.95 16.44 -8.24
N GLY A 39 -5.14 17.31 -7.23
CA GLY A 39 -4.16 17.61 -6.19
C GLY A 39 -4.28 16.75 -4.93
N GLN A 40 -5.21 15.80 -4.87
CA GLN A 40 -5.46 15.00 -3.68
C GLN A 40 -4.88 13.58 -3.78
N VAL A 41 -4.41 13.06 -2.65
CA VAL A 41 -4.17 11.63 -2.47
C VAL A 41 -5.49 11.01 -2.00
N VAL A 42 -6.01 10.04 -2.75
CA VAL A 42 -7.24 9.34 -2.40
C VAL A 42 -6.98 7.85 -2.36
N ILE A 43 -7.50 7.21 -1.32
CA ILE A 43 -7.47 5.76 -1.18
C ILE A 43 -8.91 5.25 -1.12
N ALA A 44 -9.31 4.51 -2.14
CA ALA A 44 -10.59 3.81 -2.14
C ALA A 44 -10.41 2.42 -1.52
N SER A 45 -11.19 2.16 -0.47
CA SER A 45 -11.29 0.85 0.18
C SER A 45 -12.74 0.62 0.63
N PRO A 46 -13.35 -0.54 0.29
CA PRO A 46 -12.79 -1.64 -0.49
C PRO A 46 -12.83 -1.39 -2.01
N SER A 47 -11.71 -1.61 -2.71
CA SER A 47 -11.68 -1.71 -4.18
C SER A 47 -11.88 -3.17 -4.62
N LEU A 48 -12.76 -3.40 -5.59
CA LEU A 48 -13.02 -4.75 -6.11
C LEU A 48 -11.99 -5.18 -7.17
N ASP A 49 -11.23 -4.25 -7.72
CA ASP A 49 -10.22 -4.51 -8.75
C ASP A 49 -8.90 -5.02 -8.17
N CYS A 50 -8.65 -4.71 -6.89
CA CYS A 50 -7.41 -5.02 -6.19
C CYS A 50 -7.58 -6.22 -5.26
N VAL A 51 -6.61 -7.15 -5.31
CA VAL A 51 -6.54 -8.30 -4.38
C VAL A 51 -6.47 -7.81 -2.92
N SER A 52 -5.65 -6.78 -2.70
CA SER A 52 -5.49 -6.06 -1.43
C SER A 52 -6.69 -5.19 -1.03
N ARG A 53 -7.74 -5.14 -1.86
CA ARG A 53 -8.91 -4.27 -1.67
C ARG A 53 -8.61 -2.77 -1.55
N THR A 54 -7.44 -2.33 -2.00
CA THR A 54 -7.00 -0.95 -1.79
C THR A 54 -6.51 -0.34 -3.10
N CYS A 55 -7.17 0.75 -3.52
CA CYS A 55 -6.84 1.51 -4.71
C CYS A 55 -6.33 2.89 -4.32
N LEU A 56 -5.10 3.23 -4.72
CA LEU A 56 -4.45 4.50 -4.38
C LEU A 56 -4.31 5.35 -5.62
N ARG A 57 -4.78 6.59 -5.53
CA ARG A 57 -4.43 7.66 -6.46
C ARG A 57 -3.62 8.72 -5.74
N VAL A 58 -2.52 9.09 -6.37
CA VAL A 58 -1.58 10.10 -5.88
C VAL A 58 -1.69 11.35 -6.74
N PRO A 59 -1.35 12.52 -6.19
CA PRO A 59 -1.57 13.80 -6.85
C PRO A 59 -0.75 13.94 -8.14
N LEU A 60 -1.38 14.50 -9.16
CA LEU A 60 -0.83 14.71 -10.51
C LEU A 60 0.08 15.95 -10.56
N THR A 61 0.98 16.09 -9.59
CA THR A 61 1.66 17.38 -9.31
C THR A 61 3.08 17.47 -9.88
N ARG A 62 3.58 16.42 -10.54
CA ARG A 62 4.95 16.41 -11.07
C ARG A 62 5.06 15.90 -12.49
N THR A 63 6.18 16.26 -13.12
CA THR A 63 6.59 15.69 -14.40
C THR A 63 7.04 14.24 -14.19
N LEU A 64 6.49 13.33 -14.99
CA LEU A 64 6.82 11.91 -14.94
C LEU A 64 8.12 11.60 -15.70
N PRO A 65 8.85 10.53 -15.32
CA PRO A 65 9.96 10.03 -16.13
C PRO A 65 9.46 9.53 -17.50
N PRO A 66 10.30 9.49 -18.54
CA PRO A 66 9.90 9.05 -19.87
C PRO A 66 9.25 7.67 -19.87
N GLY A 67 8.05 7.57 -20.46
CA GLY A 67 7.27 6.33 -20.56
C GLY A 67 6.49 5.95 -19.31
N ALA A 68 6.54 6.74 -18.24
CA ALA A 68 5.56 6.66 -17.15
C ALA A 68 4.36 7.56 -17.49
N GLU A 69 3.17 7.09 -17.16
CA GLU A 69 1.91 7.78 -17.44
C GLU A 69 1.06 7.76 -16.19
N TYR A 70 0.35 8.85 -15.91
CA TYR A 70 -0.64 8.86 -14.83
C TYR A 70 -1.91 8.12 -15.28
N PRO A 71 -2.58 7.37 -14.39
CA PRO A 71 -3.90 6.82 -14.68
C PRO A 71 -4.92 7.94 -14.96
N GLU A 72 -5.76 7.76 -15.99
CA GLU A 72 -6.73 8.77 -16.43
C GLU A 72 -7.99 8.81 -15.56
N GLY A 73 -8.73 9.93 -15.59
CA GLY A 73 -10.05 10.02 -14.95
C GLY A 73 -10.06 9.72 -13.46
N ASN A 74 -10.89 8.75 -13.06
CA ASN A 74 -11.09 8.23 -11.70
C ASN A 74 -10.19 7.04 -11.37
N GLN A 75 -9.17 6.76 -12.17
CA GLN A 75 -8.31 5.60 -11.98
C GLN A 75 -7.19 5.87 -10.96
N GLY A 76 -6.87 4.85 -10.19
CA GLY A 76 -5.69 4.76 -9.34
C GLY A 76 -4.86 3.53 -9.68
N LEU A 77 -3.91 3.21 -8.80
CA LEU A 77 -3.16 1.96 -8.82
C LEU A 77 -3.46 1.14 -7.57
N CYS A 78 -3.64 -0.16 -7.75
CA CYS A 78 -3.73 -1.11 -6.65
C CYS A 78 -2.49 -1.01 -5.79
N THR A 79 -2.69 -0.92 -4.48
CA THR A 79 -1.63 -0.85 -3.48
C THR A 79 -1.94 -1.81 -2.33
N ALA A 80 -0.98 -2.07 -1.46
CA ALA A 80 -1.15 -2.90 -0.28
C ALA A 80 -0.41 -2.28 0.91
N GLU A 81 -0.81 -2.62 2.13
CA GLU A 81 -0.02 -2.30 3.33
C GLU A 81 1.34 -3.00 3.25
N CYS A 82 2.39 -2.33 3.73
CA CYS A 82 3.76 -2.82 3.63
C CYS A 82 4.57 -2.44 4.88
N SER A 83 5.66 -3.19 5.12
CA SER A 83 6.65 -2.87 6.15
C SER A 83 7.99 -2.44 5.54
N ALA A 84 8.32 -2.95 4.35
CA ALA A 84 9.55 -2.69 3.62
C ALA A 84 9.33 -2.61 2.09
N ASP A 85 10.28 -2.02 1.36
CA ASP A 85 10.27 -1.94 -0.11
C ASP A 85 10.13 -3.31 -0.80
N SER A 86 10.63 -4.37 -0.16
CA SER A 86 10.54 -5.75 -0.64
C SER A 86 9.12 -6.31 -0.68
N ASP A 87 8.17 -5.67 0.01
CA ASP A 87 6.78 -6.14 0.06
C ASP A 87 5.96 -5.63 -1.13
N CYS A 88 6.57 -4.81 -1.99
CA CYS A 88 5.91 -4.04 -3.04
C CYS A 88 6.18 -4.58 -4.45
N ASP A 89 5.81 -5.84 -4.67
CA ASP A 89 6.03 -6.52 -5.94
C ASP A 89 5.12 -5.96 -7.05
N ARG A 90 5.78 -5.43 -8.10
CA ARG A 90 5.11 -4.76 -9.22
C ARG A 90 4.59 -5.77 -10.23
N VAL A 91 3.32 -5.61 -10.66
CA VAL A 91 2.82 -6.33 -11.83
C VAL A 91 3.47 -5.87 -13.15
N PRO A 92 3.72 -6.77 -14.12
CA PRO A 92 4.35 -6.41 -15.39
C PRO A 92 3.61 -5.32 -16.17
N GLU A 93 2.27 -5.30 -16.12
CA GLU A 93 1.40 -4.35 -16.81
C GLU A 93 1.36 -2.95 -16.17
N SER A 94 2.02 -2.75 -15.03
CA SER A 94 1.93 -1.48 -14.30
C SER A 94 2.48 -0.30 -15.12
N PRO A 95 1.77 0.84 -15.16
CA PRO A 95 2.28 2.06 -15.79
C PRO A 95 3.47 2.66 -15.02
N CYS A 96 3.66 2.27 -13.75
CA CYS A 96 4.80 2.69 -12.92
C CYS A 96 6.09 1.98 -13.34
N LYS A 97 7.06 2.68 -13.90
CA LYS A 97 8.34 2.18 -14.43
C LYS A 97 9.44 2.03 -13.39
N SER A 98 9.58 2.97 -12.46
CA SER A 98 10.68 2.90 -11.47
C SER A 98 10.41 1.96 -10.28
N GLY A 99 9.28 1.24 -10.30
CA GLY A 99 8.87 0.32 -9.24
C GLY A 99 8.16 1.01 -8.08
N PHE A 100 7.91 0.26 -7.02
CA PHE A 100 7.19 0.71 -5.84
C PHE A 100 8.13 0.82 -4.64
N THR A 101 7.81 1.72 -3.71
CA THR A 101 8.46 1.85 -2.39
C THR A 101 7.41 1.69 -1.31
N CYS A 102 7.81 1.16 -0.16
CA CYS A 102 6.97 1.17 1.01
C CYS A 102 7.06 2.54 1.69
N GLY A 103 5.99 3.32 1.54
CA GLY A 103 5.95 4.71 2.00
C GLY A 103 4.62 5.03 2.66
N VAL A 104 4.60 6.13 3.41
CA VAL A 104 3.37 6.60 4.01
C VAL A 104 2.57 7.38 2.99
N ALA A 105 1.39 6.87 2.63
CA ALA A 105 0.48 7.62 1.76
C ALA A 105 -0.19 8.71 2.58
N LYS A 106 0.06 9.97 2.20
CA LYS A 106 -0.57 11.14 2.79
C LYS A 106 -2.01 11.30 2.32
N SER A 107 -2.89 10.38 2.70
CA SER A 107 -4.32 10.41 2.35
C SER A 107 -5.16 10.90 3.52
N VAL A 108 -6.30 11.52 3.22
CA VAL A 108 -7.38 11.70 4.22
C VAL A 108 -8.13 10.37 4.44
N GLY A 109 -8.61 10.10 5.66
CA GLY A 109 -9.47 8.94 5.97
C GLY A 109 -8.79 7.76 6.70
N THR A 110 -9.38 6.56 6.60
CA THR A 110 -9.05 5.38 7.44
C THR A 110 -7.62 4.85 7.24
N LEU A 111 -7.02 5.15 6.09
CA LEU A 111 -5.68 4.71 5.70
C LEU A 111 -4.63 5.82 5.87
N CYS A 112 -5.00 6.94 6.51
CA CYS A 112 -4.04 7.99 6.86
C CYS A 112 -2.89 7.40 7.70
N CYS A 113 -1.66 7.71 7.31
CA CYS A 113 -0.45 7.25 7.99
C CYS A 113 -0.21 5.73 8.00
N LYS A 114 -0.92 5.00 7.15
CA LYS A 114 -0.53 3.63 6.84
C LYS A 114 0.61 3.62 5.83
N LYS A 115 1.57 2.74 6.08
CA LYS A 115 2.59 2.41 5.09
C LYS A 115 1.94 1.54 4.02
N VAL A 116 1.98 2.03 2.79
CA VAL A 116 1.48 1.33 1.62
C VAL A 116 2.50 1.39 0.49
N CYS A 117 2.34 0.52 -0.51
CA CYS A 117 3.20 0.53 -1.68
C CYS A 117 2.86 1.70 -2.61
N ILE A 118 3.80 2.62 -2.80
CA ILE A 118 3.62 3.84 -3.60
C ILE A 118 4.52 3.78 -4.83
N CYS A 119 3.97 4.14 -5.99
CA CYS A 119 4.74 4.22 -7.23
C CYS A 119 5.84 5.29 -7.13
N LYS A 120 7.09 4.88 -7.34
CA LYS A 120 8.28 5.75 -7.31
C LYS A 120 8.26 6.83 -8.40
N ASP A 121 7.44 6.68 -9.44
CA ASP A 121 7.27 7.67 -10.54
C ASP A 121 6.25 8.74 -10.26
N TYR A 122 5.40 8.58 -9.24
CA TYR A 122 4.38 9.58 -8.91
C TYR A 122 4.62 10.33 -7.60
N PHE A 123 5.41 9.78 -6.69
CA PHE A 123 5.61 10.34 -5.35
C PHE A 123 7.02 10.90 -5.12
N LEU A 124 7.10 12.08 -4.50
CA LEU A 124 8.27 12.54 -3.77
C LEU A 124 8.03 12.17 -2.32
N VAL A 125 8.78 11.19 -1.80
CA VAL A 125 8.76 10.88 -0.36
C VAL A 125 9.25 12.13 0.37
N PRO A 126 8.43 12.79 1.19
CA PRO A 126 8.94 13.79 2.10
C PRO A 126 9.71 13.06 3.19
N ASP A 127 10.88 13.60 3.53
CA ASP A 127 11.85 12.96 4.42
C ASP A 127 11.38 12.82 5.88
N THR A 128 10.23 13.39 6.25
CA THR A 128 9.74 13.41 7.63
C THR A 128 8.31 12.85 7.76
N ASN A 129 8.12 12.03 8.79
CA ASN A 129 6.81 11.52 9.22
C ASN A 129 6.05 12.52 10.12
N GLU A 130 6.42 13.80 10.15
CA GLU A 130 5.84 14.82 11.04
C GLU A 130 4.33 15.04 10.80
N GLU A 131 3.87 14.78 9.59
CA GLU A 131 2.45 14.82 9.23
C GLU A 131 1.67 13.57 9.68
N CYS A 132 2.39 12.56 10.17
CA CYS A 132 1.84 11.37 10.80
C CYS A 132 2.05 11.32 12.31
N ASP A 133 2.57 12.41 12.88
CA ASP A 133 2.69 12.55 14.31
C ASP A 133 1.30 12.67 14.94
N ALA A 134 0.96 11.70 15.79
CA ALA A 134 -0.32 11.67 16.51
C ALA A 134 -0.48 12.84 17.49
N ASP A 135 0.60 13.52 17.86
CA ASP A 135 0.58 14.71 18.70
C ASP A 135 0.41 16.00 17.88
N ASN A 136 0.50 15.93 16.55
CA ASN A 136 0.29 17.09 15.67
C ASN A 136 -1.22 17.34 15.47
N PRO A 137 -1.76 18.47 15.98
CA PRO A 137 -3.19 18.80 15.88
C PRO A 137 -3.63 19.21 14.47
N ILE A 138 -2.69 19.51 13.58
CA ILE A 138 -2.96 19.97 12.21
C ILE A 138 -3.08 18.77 11.25
N ASN A 139 -2.66 17.57 11.65
CA ASN A 139 -2.69 16.43 10.74
C ASN A 139 -4.14 16.00 10.41
N ALA A 140 -4.35 15.50 9.19
CA ALA A 140 -5.67 15.13 8.67
C ALA A 140 -6.03 13.65 8.92
N CYS A 141 -5.34 12.98 9.84
CA CYS A 141 -5.55 11.56 10.13
C CYS A 141 -6.66 11.33 11.13
N CYS A 142 -7.78 10.87 10.62
CA CYS A 142 -9.00 10.63 11.40
C CYS A 142 -9.14 9.20 11.90
N ASN A 143 -8.21 8.33 11.51
CA ASN A 143 -8.14 6.94 11.96
C ASN A 143 -7.40 6.76 13.29
N LEU A 144 -6.82 7.82 13.85
CA LEU A 144 -6.19 7.79 15.17
C LEU A 144 -7.26 7.89 16.27
N GLU A 145 -7.02 7.20 17.39
CA GLU A 145 -7.97 7.12 18.50
C GLU A 145 -8.30 8.51 19.07
N GLY A 146 -9.58 8.75 19.39
CA GLY A 146 -10.03 10.00 20.01
C GLY A 146 -10.20 11.20 19.08
N ARG A 147 -10.08 11.01 17.75
CA ARG A 147 -10.13 12.11 16.77
C ARG A 147 -11.47 12.30 16.05
N VAL A 148 -12.23 11.23 15.82
CA VAL A 148 -13.56 11.33 15.19
C VAL A 148 -14.50 12.11 16.10
N GLY A 149 -15.11 13.17 15.57
CA GLY A 149 -16.04 14.03 16.32
C GLY A 149 -15.37 14.98 17.33
N ASN A 150 -14.03 15.06 17.33
CA ASN A 150 -13.30 15.93 18.24
C ASN A 150 -13.06 17.31 17.60
N PRO A 151 -13.52 18.43 18.21
CA PRO A 151 -13.42 19.76 17.63
C PRO A 151 -11.97 20.28 17.47
N MET A 152 -10.99 19.63 18.12
CA MET A 152 -9.56 19.89 17.91
C MET A 152 -9.07 19.43 16.54
N TYR A 153 -9.79 18.51 15.88
CA TYR A 153 -9.45 17.92 14.58
C TYR A 153 -10.62 18.12 13.59
N PRO A 154 -10.82 19.34 13.06
CA PRO A 154 -12.00 19.71 12.27
C PRO A 154 -12.15 18.94 10.93
N ALA A 155 -11.08 18.27 10.48
CA ALA A 155 -11.11 17.37 9.32
C ALA A 155 -11.75 16.00 9.64
N CYS A 156 -11.90 15.65 10.93
CA CYS A 156 -12.30 14.33 11.42
C CYS A 156 -13.71 14.37 12.01
N LYS A 157 -14.70 14.46 11.11
CA LYS A 157 -16.12 14.50 11.47
C LYS A 157 -16.69 13.11 11.72
#